data_AF-A0A2N0PSA1-F1
#
_entry.id   AF-A0A2N0PSA1-F1
#
_cell.length_a   1.000
_cell.length_b   1.000
_cell.length_c   1.000
_cell.angle_alpha   90.00
_cell.angle_beta   90.00
_cell.angle_gamma   90.00
#
_symmetry.space_group_name_H-M   'P 1'
#
loop_
_entity.id
_entity.type
_entity.pdbx_description
1 polymer ?
#
loop_
_entity_poly.entity_id
_entity_poly.type
_entity_poly.pdbx_seq_one_letter_code
_entity_poly.pdbx_strand_id
1 'polypeptide(L)'
;MFYNYCYEKYGNIHEIYDSDRSIVLCRREYLENILSPSEKNVHWRRFDNSIKPEEFGTEGKGILFNNNFRSWIFNRQFFSQAILSPKFTDEAIDWTNKLFDELESYWDKLFLKEELVNW
;
A
#
# COMPACT_ATOMS: atom_id res chain seq x y z
N MET A 1 7.54 -12.83 -10.03
CA MET A 1 7.92 -13.50 -11.29
C MET A 1 7.17 -12.99 -12.53
N PHE A 2 6.17 -12.10 -12.40
CA PHE A 2 5.52 -11.44 -13.55
C PHE A 2 6.28 -10.18 -14.02
N TYR A 3 6.56 -9.24 -13.11
CA TYR A 3 7.22 -7.97 -13.47
C TYR A 3 8.62 -8.13 -14.07
N ASN A 4 9.40 -9.11 -13.60
CA ASN A 4 10.72 -9.41 -14.18
C ASN A 4 10.60 -9.92 -15.62
N TYR A 5 9.64 -10.80 -15.89
CA TYR A 5 9.37 -11.27 -17.25
C TYR A 5 8.96 -10.12 -18.19
N CYS A 6 8.07 -9.24 -17.73
CA CYS A 6 7.64 -8.09 -18.53
C CYS A 6 8.80 -7.13 -18.80
N TYR A 7 9.68 -6.91 -17.82
CA TYR A 7 10.90 -6.14 -18.00
C TYR A 7 11.84 -6.77 -19.04
N GLU A 8 12.11 -8.07 -18.94
CA GLU A 8 12.99 -8.79 -19.87
C GLU A 8 12.45 -8.78 -21.30
N LYS A 9 11.12 -8.91 -21.46
CA LYS A 9 10.47 -9.02 -22.77
C LYS A 9 10.18 -7.66 -23.42
N TYR A 10 9.72 -6.69 -22.64
CA TYR A 10 9.20 -5.41 -23.16
C TYR A 10 10.09 -4.21 -22.79
N GLY A 11 11.08 -4.40 -21.93
CA GLY A 11 12.05 -3.38 -21.56
C GLY A 11 11.60 -2.44 -20.45
N ASN A 12 12.30 -1.31 -20.33
CA ASN A 12 12.23 -0.40 -19.18
C ASN A 12 10.88 0.31 -19.01
N ILE A 13 10.17 0.55 -20.12
CA ILE A 13 8.88 1.21 -20.16
C ILE A 13 8.02 0.40 -21.11
N HIS A 14 6.88 -0.06 -20.64
CA HIS A 14 5.95 -0.85 -21.45
C HIS A 14 4.51 -0.66 -20.99
N GLU A 15 3.57 -1.09 -21.82
CA GLU A 15 2.15 -0.98 -21.54
C GLU A 15 1.56 -2.34 -21.20
N ILE A 16 0.65 -2.34 -20.23
CA ILE A 16 -0.19 -3.49 -19.90
C ILE A 16 -1.65 -3.08 -20.00
N TYR A 17 -2.48 -4.04 -20.42
CA TYR A 17 -3.92 -3.90 -20.50
C TYR A 17 -4.51 -4.93 -19.54
N ASP A 18 -4.93 -4.46 -18.36
CA ASP A 18 -5.67 -5.26 -17.39
C ASP A 18 -7.10 -4.71 -17.27
N SER A 19 -7.43 -3.98 -16.20
CA SER A 19 -8.69 -3.22 -16.12
C SER A 19 -8.66 -1.94 -16.96
N ASP A 20 -7.52 -1.25 -16.96
CA ASP A 20 -7.24 -0.04 -17.72
C ASP A 20 -5.86 -0.12 -18.36
N ARG A 21 -5.63 0.67 -19.41
CA ARG A 21 -4.30 0.81 -20.02
C ARG A 21 -3.35 1.47 -19.01
N SER A 22 -2.33 0.73 -18.60
CA SER A 22 -1.34 1.19 -17.63
C SER A 22 0.05 1.23 -18.25
N ILE A 23 0.79 2.31 -17.97
CA ILE A 23 2.21 2.41 -18.32
C ILE A 23 3.03 1.91 -17.13
N VAL A 24 3.83 0.88 -17.34
CA VAL A 24 4.71 0.29 -16.34
C VAL A 24 6.10 0.88 -16.48
N LEU A 25 6.67 1.31 -15.35
CA LEU A 25 8.01 1.87 -15.26
C LEU A 25 8.90 0.95 -14.43
N CYS A 26 9.87 0.32 -15.07
CA CYS A 26 10.71 -0.71 -14.42
C CYS A 26 12.04 -0.20 -13.89
N ARG A 27 12.40 1.07 -14.15
CA ARG A 27 13.64 1.67 -13.63
C ARG A 27 13.39 2.48 -12.39
N ARG A 28 14.31 2.33 -11.43
CA ARG A 28 14.36 3.09 -10.20
C ARG A 28 14.36 4.60 -10.45
N GLU A 29 15.13 5.09 -11.43
CA GLU A 29 15.22 6.54 -11.71
C GLU A 29 13.86 7.15 -12.09
N TYR A 30 13.03 6.42 -12.85
CA TYR A 30 11.69 6.88 -13.23
C TYR A 30 10.75 6.90 -12.03
N LEU A 31 10.83 5.87 -11.18
CA LEU A 31 10.03 5.77 -9.96
C LEU A 31 10.41 6.87 -8.97
N GLU A 32 11.70 7.13 -8.75
CA GLU A 32 12.17 8.19 -7.87
C GLU A 32 11.69 9.57 -8.34
N ASN A 33 11.69 9.82 -9.64
CA ASN A 33 11.20 11.08 -10.20
C ASN A 33 9.68 11.25 -9.97
N ILE A 34 8.88 10.23 -10.28
CA ILE A 34 7.41 10.29 -10.13
C ILE A 34 6.96 10.27 -8.67
N LEU A 35 7.64 9.52 -7.81
CA LEU A 35 7.33 9.43 -6.39
C LEU A 35 7.94 10.59 -5.59
N SER A 36 8.73 11.46 -6.22
CA SER A 36 9.33 12.61 -5.55
C SER A 36 8.23 13.55 -5.00
N PRO A 37 8.23 13.84 -3.69
CA PRO A 37 7.28 14.78 -3.09
C PRO A 37 7.76 16.22 -3.37
N SER A 38 7.48 16.70 -4.57
CA SER A 38 7.88 18.02 -5.05
C SER A 38 6.70 18.74 -5.68
N GLU A 39 6.53 20.03 -5.38
CA GLU A 39 5.53 20.88 -6.06
C GLU A 39 5.81 20.99 -7.57
N LYS A 40 7.05 20.74 -7.99
CA LYS A 40 7.46 20.74 -9.39
C LYS A 40 7.15 19.42 -10.10
N ASN A 41 6.73 18.39 -9.37
CA ASN A 41 6.38 17.10 -9.94
C ASN A 41 4.98 17.17 -10.57
N VAL A 42 4.95 17.32 -11.90
CA VAL A 42 3.71 17.36 -12.69
C VAL A 42 2.91 16.06 -12.66
N HIS A 43 3.53 14.96 -12.22
CA HIS A 43 2.90 13.65 -12.08
C HIS A 43 2.49 13.34 -10.64
N TRP A 44 2.50 14.34 -9.74
CA TRP A 44 2.07 14.13 -8.36
C TRP A 44 0.59 13.73 -8.29
N ARG A 45 0.37 12.45 -8.03
CA ARG A 45 -0.93 11.84 -7.73
C ARG A 45 -0.70 10.66 -6.81
N ARG A 46 -1.44 10.56 -5.71
CA ARG A 46 -1.32 9.46 -4.75
C ARG A 46 -2.15 8.25 -5.14
N PHE A 47 -3.26 8.48 -5.82
CA PHE A 47 -4.20 7.45 -6.18
C PHE A 47 -4.87 7.77 -7.51
N ASP A 48 -5.08 6.74 -8.32
CA ASP A 48 -5.76 6.89 -9.60
C ASP A 48 -7.28 6.99 -9.42
N ASN A 49 -7.94 7.70 -10.33
CA ASN A 49 -9.38 7.95 -10.28
C ASN A 49 -10.21 6.73 -10.74
N SER A 50 -9.55 5.66 -11.21
CA SER A 50 -10.19 4.39 -11.61
C SER A 50 -10.98 3.77 -10.45
N ILE A 51 -10.44 3.83 -9.25
CA ILE A 51 -11.14 3.47 -8.02
C ILE A 51 -11.88 4.72 -7.60
N LYS A 52 -13.10 4.91 -8.08
CA LYS A 52 -13.93 6.10 -7.91
C LYS A 52 -14.07 6.48 -6.41
N PRO A 53 -13.19 7.34 -5.86
CA PRO A 53 -13.13 7.54 -4.41
C PRO A 53 -14.35 8.33 -3.94
N GLU A 54 -14.94 9.09 -4.85
CA GLU A 54 -16.18 9.85 -4.69
C GLU A 54 -17.35 8.92 -4.33
N GLU A 55 -17.47 7.75 -4.97
CA GLU A 55 -18.54 6.77 -4.69
C GLU A 55 -18.48 6.25 -3.25
N PHE A 56 -17.28 6.18 -2.67
CA PHE A 56 -17.05 5.81 -1.27
C PHE A 56 -16.98 7.02 -0.33
N GLY A 57 -17.15 8.24 -0.83
CA GLY A 57 -17.02 9.48 -0.06
C GLY A 57 -15.61 9.67 0.53
N THR A 58 -14.59 9.08 -0.08
CA THR A 58 -13.19 9.11 0.38
C THR A 58 -12.30 10.04 -0.44
N GLU A 59 -12.84 10.65 -1.50
CA GLU A 59 -12.09 11.57 -2.35
C GLU A 59 -11.47 12.71 -1.54
N GLY A 60 -10.17 12.95 -1.76
CA GLY A 60 -9.44 14.01 -1.09
C GLY A 60 -9.11 13.73 0.39
N LYS A 61 -9.50 12.57 0.94
CA LYS A 61 -9.36 12.28 2.38
C LYS A 61 -8.09 11.50 2.71
N GLY A 62 -7.54 11.80 3.90
CA GLY A 62 -6.41 11.08 4.47
C GLY A 62 -5.09 11.29 3.73
N ILE A 63 -4.25 10.25 3.74
CA ILE A 63 -2.93 10.23 3.07
C ILE A 63 -2.99 9.49 1.73
N LEU A 64 -3.93 8.55 1.59
CA LEU A 64 -4.04 7.69 0.41
C LEU A 64 -4.83 8.35 -0.72
N PHE A 65 -6.05 8.83 -0.45
CA PHE A 65 -6.96 9.37 -1.47
C PHE A 65 -6.85 10.89 -1.63
N ASN A 66 -5.86 11.52 -0.98
CA ASN A 66 -5.65 12.96 -1.03
C ASN A 66 -4.64 13.34 -2.11
N ASN A 67 -5.15 13.84 -3.24
CA ASN A 67 -4.35 14.33 -4.36
C ASN A 67 -3.98 15.82 -4.24
N ASN A 68 -4.44 16.55 -3.21
CA ASN A 68 -4.00 17.91 -2.94
C ASN A 68 -2.63 17.90 -2.23
N PHE A 69 -1.57 18.22 -2.97
CA PHE A 69 -0.19 18.17 -2.46
C PHE A 69 0.00 18.93 -1.14
N ARG A 70 -0.54 20.15 -1.04
CA ARG A 70 -0.34 21.03 0.12
C ARG A 70 -0.99 20.47 1.38
N SER A 71 -2.25 20.04 1.29
CA SER A 71 -2.91 19.41 2.44
C SER A 71 -2.33 18.03 2.75
N TRP A 72 -1.88 17.30 1.72
CA TRP A 72 -1.24 16.00 1.88
C TRP A 72 0.07 16.08 2.66
N ILE A 73 0.95 17.04 2.37
CA ILE A 73 2.20 17.22 3.13
C ILE A 73 1.90 17.40 4.62
N PHE A 74 0.97 18.29 4.94
CA PHE A 74 0.60 18.59 6.31
C PHE A 74 0.05 17.34 7.02
N ASN A 75 -0.91 16.65 6.41
CA ASN A 75 -1.48 15.41 6.95
C ASN A 75 -0.43 14.32 7.14
N ARG A 76 0.48 14.17 6.17
CA ARG A 76 1.57 13.19 6.24
C ARG A 76 2.56 13.51 7.34
N GLN A 77 2.90 14.78 7.56
CA GLN A 77 3.80 15.17 8.64
C GLN A 77 3.24 14.77 10.01
N PHE A 78 1.98 15.13 10.28
CA PHE A 78 1.31 14.77 11.52
C PHE A 78 1.27 13.26 11.74
N PHE A 79 0.82 12.51 10.72
CA PHE A 79 0.74 11.06 10.80
C PHE A 79 2.12 10.39 10.97
N SER A 80 3.14 10.88 10.26
CA SER A 80 4.50 10.35 10.38
C SER A 80 5.04 10.55 11.79
N GLN A 81 4.80 11.71 12.41
CA GLN A 81 5.23 11.95 13.79
C GLN A 81 4.56 11.00 14.79
N ALA A 82 3.27 10.69 14.60
CA ALA A 82 2.55 9.77 15.47
C ALA A 82 3.10 8.33 15.34
N ILE A 83 3.17 7.81 14.11
CA ILE A 83 3.53 6.39 13.88
C ILE A 83 5.03 6.11 14.07
N LEU A 84 5.91 7.10 13.85
CA LEU A 84 7.35 6.95 14.04
C LEU A 84 7.79 7.22 15.48
N SER A 85 6.85 7.47 16.39
CA SER A 85 7.19 7.59 17.80
C SER A 85 7.64 6.22 18.35
N PRO A 86 8.69 6.18 19.20
CA PRO A 86 9.11 4.94 19.84
C PRO A 86 7.96 4.25 20.59
N LYS A 87 7.16 5.06 21.31
CA LYS A 87 5.98 4.57 22.03
C LYS A 87 4.99 3.83 21.13
N PHE A 88 4.66 4.39 19.96
CA PHE A 88 3.78 3.71 19.01
C PHE A 88 4.40 2.41 18.51
N THR A 89 5.71 2.42 18.23
CA THR A 89 6.43 1.22 17.74
C THR A 89 6.40 0.11 18.78
N ASP A 90 6.71 0.42 20.04
CA ASP A 90 6.71 -0.54 21.15
C ASP A 90 5.32 -1.13 21.38
N GLU A 91 4.28 -0.29 21.41
CA GLU A 91 2.89 -0.74 21.53
C GLU A 91 2.44 -1.57 20.33
N ALA A 92 2.80 -1.16 19.11
CA ALA A 92 2.45 -1.91 17.90
C ALA A 92 3.09 -3.31 17.90
N ILE A 93 4.33 -3.45 18.35
CA ILE A 93 5.01 -4.74 18.46
C ILE A 93 4.32 -5.64 19.49
N ASP A 94 4.05 -5.11 20.69
CA ASP A 94 3.39 -5.86 21.77
C ASP A 94 2.00 -6.36 21.33
N TRP A 95 1.19 -5.49 20.74
CA TRP A 95 -0.12 -5.87 20.23
C TRP A 95 -0.06 -6.84 19.05
N THR A 96 0.89 -6.67 18.14
CA THR A 96 1.06 -7.60 17.01
C THR A 96 1.35 -9.01 17.51
N ASN A 97 2.24 -9.17 18.49
CA ASN A 97 2.56 -10.48 19.05
C ASN A 97 1.34 -11.11 19.72
N LYS A 98 0.64 -10.35 20.57
CA LYS A 98 -0.57 -10.85 21.26
C LYS A 98 -1.66 -11.31 20.30
N LEU A 99 -1.92 -10.51 19.26
CA LEU A 99 -2.93 -10.84 18.25
C LEU A 99 -2.50 -12.02 17.37
N PHE A 100 -1.21 -12.16 17.11
CA PHE A 100 -0.68 -13.31 16.38
C PHE A 100 -0.81 -14.61 17.18
N ASP A 101 -0.43 -14.60 18.46
CA ASP A 101 -0.60 -15.75 19.36
C ASP A 101 -2.08 -16.14 19.48
N GLU A 102 -2.99 -15.15 19.57
CA GLU A 102 -4.42 -15.40 19.59
C GLU A 102 -4.91 -16.07 18.29
N LEU A 103 -4.49 -15.53 17.14
CA LEU A 103 -4.81 -16.07 15.81
C LEU A 103 -4.32 -17.50 15.64
N GLU A 104 -3.06 -17.78 16.01
CA GLU A 104 -2.47 -19.11 15.96
C GLU A 104 -3.27 -20.10 16.83
N SER A 105 -3.67 -19.70 18.03
CA SER A 105 -4.50 -20.54 18.90
C SER A 105 -5.86 -20.91 18.27
N TYR A 106 -6.43 -20.02 17.44
CA TYR A 106 -7.67 -20.32 16.71
C TYR A 106 -7.42 -21.27 15.55
N TRP A 107 -6.31 -21.11 14.83
CA TRP A 107 -5.89 -22.06 13.79
C TRP A 107 -5.66 -23.45 14.39
N ASP A 108 -4.95 -23.57 15.50
CA ASP A 108 -4.74 -24.86 16.17
C ASP A 108 -6.08 -25.54 16.51
N LYS A 109 -7.04 -24.78 17.06
CA LYS A 109 -8.38 -25.33 17.37
C LYS A 109 -9.17 -25.75 16.14
N LEU A 110 -9.02 -25.05 15.01
CA LEU A 110 -9.67 -25.39 13.75
C LEU A 110 -9.08 -26.69 13.17
N PHE A 111 -7.76 -26.81 13.13
CA PHE A 111 -7.08 -27.97 12.56
C PHE A 111 -7.13 -29.21 13.48
N LEU A 112 -7.10 -29.04 14.81
CA LEU A 112 -7.34 -30.13 15.77
C LEU A 112 -8.78 -30.68 15.67
N LYS A 113 -9.76 -29.85 15.28
CA LYS A 113 -11.12 -30.32 14.99
C LYS A 113 -11.22 -31.12 13.69
N GLU A 114 -10.44 -30.77 12.67
CA GLU A 114 -10.37 -31.55 11.43
C GLU A 114 -9.77 -32.94 11.64
N GLU A 115 -8.78 -33.09 12.52
CA GLU A 115 -8.25 -34.41 12.85
C GLU A 115 -9.28 -35.27 13.59
N LEU A 116 -10.04 -34.72 14.54
CA LEU A 116 -11.05 -35.47 15.32
C LEU A 116 -12.30 -35.88 14.54
N VAL A 117 -12.62 -35.21 13.41
CA VAL A 117 -13.77 -35.56 12.54
C VAL A 117 -13.41 -36.66 11.53
N ASN A 118 -12.13 -36.94 11.33
CA ASN A 118 -11.63 -37.95 10.39
C ASN A 118 -11.27 -39.30 11.05
N TRP A 119 -11.66 -39.52 12.31
CA TRP A 119 -11.63 -40.81 13.03
C TRP A 119 -13.06 -41.26 13.34
#